data_AF-A0A7L3FEK6-F1
#
_entry.id   AF-A0A7L3FEK6-F1
#
_cell.length_a   1.000
_cell.length_b   1.000
_cell.length_c   1.000
_cell.angle_alpha   90.00
_cell.angle_beta   90.00
_cell.angle_gamma   90.00
#
_symmetry.space_group_name_H-M   'P 1'
#
loop_
_entity.id
_entity.type
_entity.pdbx_description
1 polymer ?
#
loop_
_entity_poly.entity_id
_entity_poly.type
_entity_poly.pdbx_seq_one_letter_code
_entity_poly.pdbx_strand_id
1 'polypeptide(L)' 'VSTGVFACLKPPSISSLSLDLVLTFLYSVVPPALNPLIYSMRNHELKDAMWKLMTGCF' A
#
# COMPACT_ATOMS: atom_id res chain seq x y z
N VAL A 1 29.89 31.58 -0.87
CA VAL A 1 29.94 30.09 -0.87
C VAL A 1 28.53 29.60 -0.59
N SER A 2 28.00 28.71 -1.44
CA SER A 2 26.60 28.31 -1.41
C SER A 2 26.34 27.35 -0.24
N THR A 3 25.90 27.88 0.90
CA THR A 3 25.53 27.10 2.10
C THR A 3 24.21 26.32 1.93
N GLY A 4 23.52 26.48 0.80
CA GLY A 4 22.28 25.74 0.49
C GLY A 4 22.49 24.36 -0.12
N VAL A 5 23.66 24.05 -0.68
CA VAL A 5 23.89 22.77 -1.40
C VAL A 5 24.42 21.66 -0.48
N PHE A 6 24.98 22.01 0.69
CA PHE A 6 25.57 21.02 1.61
C PHE A 6 24.52 20.25 2.42
N ALA A 7 23.31 20.79 2.57
CA ALA A 7 22.16 20.05 3.13
C ALA A 7 21.64 18.97 2.16
N CYS A 8 22.01 19.03 0.87
CA CYS A 8 21.72 17.99 -0.14
C CYS A 8 22.81 16.90 -0.22
N LEU A 9 23.87 16.97 0.59
CA LEU A 9 24.95 15.97 0.59
C LEU A 9 24.76 14.84 1.61
N LYS A 10 23.70 14.88 2.43
CA LYS A 10 23.07 13.62 2.81
C LYS A 10 22.15 13.32 1.64
N PRO A 11 22.51 12.45 0.67
CA PRO A 11 21.44 11.86 -0.12
C PRO A 11 20.50 11.26 0.94
N PRO A 12 19.21 11.66 1.02
CA PRO A 12 18.27 10.73 1.61
C PRO A 12 18.47 9.50 0.75
N SER A 13 19.14 8.47 1.29
CA SER A 13 19.59 7.33 0.49
C SER A 13 18.37 6.94 -0.31
N ILE A 14 18.44 6.98 -1.64
CA ILE A 14 17.22 6.99 -2.46
C ILE A 14 16.37 5.75 -2.13
N SER A 15 17.03 4.66 -1.73
CA SER A 15 16.42 3.50 -1.05
C SER A 15 15.60 3.82 0.19
N SER A 16 16.12 4.58 1.17
CA SER A 16 15.36 5.00 2.35
C SER A 16 14.21 5.94 2.01
N LEU A 17 14.32 6.85 1.04
CA LEU A 17 13.19 7.70 0.62
C LEU A 17 12.11 6.88 -0.11
N SER A 18 12.50 6.01 -1.05
CA SER A 18 11.56 5.13 -1.74
C SER A 18 10.90 4.14 -0.79
N LEU A 19 11.66 3.61 0.17
CA LEU A 19 11.15 2.68 1.18
C LEU A 19 10.22 3.39 2.17
N ASP A 20 10.55 4.61 2.61
CA ASP A 20 9.69 5.45 3.46
C ASP A 20 8.40 5.89 2.74
N LEU A 21 8.49 6.23 1.46
CA LEU A 21 7.32 6.55 0.64
C LEU A 21 6.42 5.32 0.46
N VAL A 22 7.00 4.17 0.15
CA VAL A 22 6.25 2.91 0.00
C VAL A 22 5.65 2.50 1.34
N LEU A 23 6.40 2.61 2.44
CA LEU A 23 5.86 2.37 3.79
C LEU A 23 4.72 3.31 4.10
N THR A 24 4.87 4.60 3.89
CA THR A 24 3.84 5.61 4.14
C THR A 24 2.60 5.35 3.29
N PHE A 25 2.78 5.04 2.01
CA PHE A 25 1.69 4.68 1.11
C PHE A 25 0.98 3.40 1.56
N LEU A 26 1.72 2.34 1.89
CA LEU A 26 1.17 1.10 2.42
C LEU A 26 0.44 1.35 3.74
N TYR A 27 1.03 2.07 4.69
CA TYR A 27 0.40 2.43 5.96
C TYR A 27 -0.81 3.35 5.80
N SER A 28 -0.92 4.09 4.70
CA SER A 28 -2.09 4.91 4.40
C SER A 28 -3.20 4.13 3.69
N VAL A 29 -2.86 3.23 2.77
CA VAL A 29 -3.82 2.48 1.96
C VAL A 29 -4.28 1.19 2.63
N VAL A 30 -3.42 0.53 3.41
CA VAL A 30 -3.75 -0.71 4.12
C VAL A 30 -4.91 -0.50 5.10
N PRO A 31 -4.89 0.48 6.04
CA PRO A 31 -6.00 0.65 6.99
C PRO A 31 -7.39 0.87 6.36
N PRO A 32 -7.59 1.75 5.36
CA PRO A 32 -8.89 1.93 4.73
C PRO A 32 -9.29 0.75 3.84
N ALA A 33 -8.33 0.03 3.23
CA ALA A 33 -8.62 -1.16 2.41
C ALA A 33 -8.95 -2.41 3.24
N LEU A 34 -8.46 -2.49 4.48
CA LEU A 34 -8.78 -3.60 5.38
C LEU A 34 -10.26 -3.60 5.78
N ASN A 35 -10.90 -2.44 5.92
CA ASN A 35 -12.33 -2.36 6.25
C ASN A 35 -13.22 -3.09 5.23
N PRO A 36 -13.22 -2.76 3.92
CA PRO A 36 -13.99 -3.47 2.92
C PRO A 36 -13.52 -4.93 2.74
N LEU A 37 -12.25 -5.24 3.02
CA LEU A 37 -11.75 -6.62 2.94
C LEU A 37 -12.31 -7.49 4.08
N ILE A 38 -12.33 -6.99 5.32
CA ILE A 38 -12.97 -7.67 6.46
C ILE A 38 -14.47 -7.82 6.23
N TYR A 39 -15.13 -6.78 5.71
CA TYR A 39 -16.56 -6.85 5.37
C TYR A 39 -16.84 -7.79 4.20
N SER A 40 -15.99 -7.82 3.17
CA SER A 40 -16.09 -8.75 2.04
C SER A 40 -15.90 -10.21 2.49
N MET A 41 -14.93 -10.47 3.37
CA MET A 41 -14.69 -11.79 3.95
C MET A 41 -15.85 -12.26 4.83
N ARG A 42 -16.52 -11.33 5.52
CA ARG A 42 -17.69 -11.62 6.35
C ARG A 42 -18.97 -11.80 5.52
N ASN A 43 -19.06 -11.13 4.38
CA ASN A 43 -20.20 -11.22 3.49
C ASN A 43 -20.06 -12.47 2.61
N HIS A 44 -20.79 -13.53 2.98
CA HIS A 44 -20.70 -14.83 2.29
C HIS A 44 -20.99 -14.73 0.79
N GLU A 45 -21.81 -13.77 0.35
CA GLU A 45 -22.07 -13.56 -1.08
C GLU A 45 -20.86 -12.96 -1.82
N LEU A 46 -20.10 -12.07 -1.18
CA LEU A 46 -18.88 -11.51 -1.76
C LEU A 46 -17.78 -12.58 -1.78
N LYS A 47 -17.69 -13.40 -0.73
CA LYS A 47 -16.79 -14.55 -0.68
C LYS A 47 -17.14 -15.59 -1.76
N ASP A 48 -18.42 -15.88 -1.99
CA ASP A 48 -18.88 -16.78 -3.05
C ASP A 48 -18.57 -16.21 -4.44
N ALA A 49 -18.80 -14.91 -4.65
CA ALA A 49 -18.45 -14.22 -5.89
C ALA A 49 -16.93 -14.24 -6.15
N MET A 50 -16.11 -14.00 -5.13
CA MET A 50 -14.65 -14.10 -5.23
C MET A 50 -14.20 -15.54 -5.51
N TRP A 51 -14.83 -16.54 -4.89
CA TRP A 51 -14.54 -17.95 -5.13
C TRP A 51 -14.91 -18.38 -6.55
N LYS A 52 -16.08 -17.97 -7.04
CA LYS A 52 -16.50 -18.16 -8.45
C LYS A 52 -15.51 -17.52 -9.41
N LEU A 53 -15.10 -16.29 -9.13
CA LEU A 53 -14.15 -15.56 -9.96
C LEU A 53 -12.76 -16.22 -9.96
N MET A 54 -12.31 -16.74 -8.82
CA MET A 54 -11.03 -17.45 -8.69
C MET A 54 -11.07 -18.87 -9.29
N THR A 55 -12.23 -19.54 -9.26
CA THR A 55 -12.44 -20.87 -9.85
C THR A 55 -12.72 -20.77 -11.36
N GLY A 56 -12.95 -19.57 -11.90
CA GLY A 56 -13.16 -19.33 -13.34
C GLY A 56 -14.42 -19.99 -13.91
N CYS A 57 -15.29 -20.53 -13.06
CA CYS A 57 -16.52 -21.18 -13.46
C CYS A 57 -17.65 -20.15 -13.37
N PHE A 58 -17.94 -19.53 -14.52
CA PHE A 58 -19.17 -18.78 -14.78
C PHE A 58 -20.29 -19.74 -15.20
#